data_AF-A0A2T4WSC9-F1
#
_entry.id   AF-A0A2T4WSC9-F1
#
_cell.length_a   1.000
_cell.length_b   1.000
_cell.length_c   1.000
_cell.angle_alpha   90.00
_cell.angle_beta   90.00
_cell.angle_gamma   90.00
#
_symmetry.space_group_name_H-M   'P 1'
#
loop_
_entity.id
_entity.type
_entity.pdbx_description
1 polymer ?
#
loop_
_entity_poly.entity_id
_entity_poly.type
_entity_poly.pdbx_seq_one_letter_code
_entity_poly.pdbx_strand_id
1 'polypeptide(L)'
;NRSANRFIGPGHAFNVFQHLNHGDPYIRYWLDRMNRYWLEEYNIDGYRFDLTKGFATNVDDDGNLQGPNPERIQNLKRMYSKIREYDDTAIIILEHFADNFEEQQLEQAGMLLWGNHNFNYSEAAMGYHDNGRSDFSRIYYANRGFANPHLVGYMESHDEQWIMRKMKNYGNQSNTNHDIRNLDVALNRQKLNGAFFFTIPGPKMLWQFGELGYGWGDLECLRPSYSDETGDCLETDPSRTAEKPIRWQYANQENRRQLYETWADLLHLRSSSPVFSSSDTQFSSFLSGNTKWIKLQHSDMDAVIIGNFDVIPRDRAISFTQPGTWYDYFAESSFDVSEDQLQFTYELEPGEFKIFTSEFVDPIFTSTEGPGIPAEIPSQAYLYPSYPNPFNPATTIHYSLTSPMNVSVTIHDLLGREVLMVQETTFQASGEYRIDMDASSLGSGVYLLRLQTGAGVQTQKITLIK
;
A
#
# COMPACT_ATOMS: atom_id res chain seq x y z
N ASN A 1 40.77 -17.59 -23.11
CA ASN A 1 40.89 -16.22 -23.64
C ASN A 1 39.50 -15.65 -23.87
N ARG A 2 38.95 -14.88 -22.91
CA ARG A 2 37.64 -14.18 -23.10
C ARG A 2 37.70 -13.22 -24.29
N SER A 3 38.90 -12.73 -24.61
CA SER A 3 39.23 -11.87 -25.76
C SER A 3 39.04 -12.49 -27.17
N ALA A 4 38.75 -13.79 -27.29
CA ALA A 4 38.57 -14.44 -28.60
C ALA A 4 37.12 -14.47 -29.08
N ASN A 5 36.13 -14.31 -28.18
CA ASN A 5 34.72 -14.33 -28.55
C ASN A 5 34.14 -12.91 -28.59
N ARG A 6 33.94 -12.39 -29.80
CA ARG A 6 33.36 -11.05 -30.05
C ARG A 6 32.00 -10.81 -29.40
N PHE A 7 31.26 -11.86 -29.07
CA PHE A 7 29.94 -11.78 -28.43
C PHE A 7 30.00 -11.57 -26.92
N ILE A 8 31.18 -11.70 -26.30
CA ILE A 8 31.37 -11.58 -24.86
C ILE A 8 32.16 -10.30 -24.55
N GLY A 9 31.57 -9.42 -23.74
CA GLY A 9 32.22 -8.19 -23.27
C GLY A 9 33.08 -8.40 -22.00
N PRO A 10 33.71 -7.34 -21.46
CA PRO A 10 34.70 -7.45 -20.40
C PRO A 10 34.14 -7.90 -19.03
N GLY A 11 32.82 -7.85 -18.83
CA GLY A 11 32.16 -8.25 -17.57
C GLY A 11 32.36 -7.25 -16.44
N HIS A 12 31.55 -7.36 -15.39
CA HIS A 12 31.45 -6.35 -14.34
C HIS A 12 31.19 -6.98 -12.96
N ALA A 13 31.18 -6.16 -11.90
CA ALA A 13 31.08 -6.59 -10.51
C ALA A 13 29.84 -7.46 -10.19
N PHE A 14 28.70 -7.20 -10.86
CA PHE A 14 27.46 -7.98 -10.69
C PHE A 14 27.25 -9.10 -11.73
N ASN A 15 28.29 -9.50 -12.47
CA ASN A 15 28.13 -10.56 -13.48
C ASN A 15 27.71 -11.89 -12.85
N VAL A 16 26.56 -12.41 -13.23
CA VAL A 16 26.13 -13.78 -12.86
C VAL A 16 26.68 -14.82 -13.86
N PHE A 17 26.77 -14.45 -15.15
CA PHE A 17 27.29 -15.30 -16.23
C PHE A 17 28.28 -14.53 -17.15
N GLN A 18 28.28 -14.85 -18.45
CA GLN A 18 29.06 -14.12 -19.45
C GLN A 18 28.35 -12.81 -19.81
N HIS A 19 29.12 -11.72 -19.83
CA HIS A 19 28.62 -10.42 -20.26
C HIS A 19 28.40 -10.41 -21.76
N LEU A 20 27.20 -10.10 -22.23
CA LEU A 20 26.97 -9.96 -23.66
C LEU A 20 27.58 -8.65 -24.16
N ASN A 21 28.21 -8.68 -25.34
CA ASN A 21 28.70 -7.49 -26.00
C ASN A 21 27.53 -6.75 -26.67
N HIS A 22 26.87 -5.86 -25.92
CA HIS A 22 25.72 -5.07 -26.40
C HIS A 22 26.05 -4.09 -27.55
N GLY A 23 27.35 -3.88 -27.84
CA GLY A 23 27.83 -3.15 -29.00
C GLY A 23 27.84 -3.98 -30.30
N ASP A 24 27.86 -5.32 -30.22
CA ASP A 24 27.96 -6.19 -31.40
C ASP A 24 26.64 -6.21 -32.19
N PRO A 25 26.65 -5.97 -33.53
CA PRO A 25 25.45 -5.99 -34.36
C PRO A 25 24.63 -7.28 -34.29
N TYR A 26 25.26 -8.44 -34.09
CA TYR A 26 24.56 -9.72 -34.03
C TYR A 26 23.92 -9.94 -32.67
N ILE A 27 24.52 -9.44 -31.58
CA ILE A 27 23.87 -9.42 -30.26
C ILE A 27 22.64 -8.51 -30.30
N ARG A 28 22.77 -7.32 -30.89
CA ARG A 28 21.62 -6.41 -31.08
C ARG A 28 20.51 -7.06 -31.91
N TYR A 29 20.86 -7.67 -33.05
CA TYR A 29 19.90 -8.39 -33.88
C TYR A 29 19.22 -9.54 -33.14
N TRP A 30 19.97 -10.32 -32.35
CA TRP A 30 19.44 -11.41 -31.55
C TRP A 30 18.46 -10.91 -30.48
N LEU A 31 18.82 -9.85 -29.73
CA LEU A 31 17.94 -9.21 -28.75
C LEU A 31 16.65 -8.69 -29.40
N ASP A 32 16.76 -7.97 -30.52
CA ASP A 32 15.62 -7.40 -31.22
C ASP A 32 14.65 -8.51 -31.72
N ARG A 33 15.19 -9.61 -32.27
CA ARG A 33 14.37 -10.76 -32.68
C ARG A 33 13.74 -11.49 -31.50
N MET A 34 14.47 -11.65 -30.41
CA MET A 34 13.96 -12.33 -29.21
C MET A 34 12.80 -11.54 -28.63
N ASN A 35 12.98 -10.24 -28.40
CA ASN A 35 11.91 -9.37 -27.91
C ASN A 35 10.69 -9.43 -28.85
N ARG A 36 10.87 -9.22 -30.15
CA ARG A 36 9.75 -9.33 -31.10
C ARG A 36 9.00 -10.66 -31.00
N TYR A 37 9.72 -11.78 -30.96
CA TYR A 37 9.11 -13.11 -30.92
C TYR A 37 8.20 -13.29 -29.70
N TRP A 38 8.62 -12.80 -28.53
CA TRP A 38 7.82 -12.91 -27.32
C TRP A 38 6.53 -12.08 -27.38
N LEU A 39 6.59 -10.87 -27.95
CA LEU A 39 5.38 -10.05 -28.17
C LEU A 39 4.43 -10.73 -29.16
N GLU A 40 4.91 -11.15 -30.33
CA GLU A 40 4.04 -11.67 -31.39
C GLU A 40 3.50 -13.08 -31.11
N GLU A 41 4.31 -13.97 -30.51
CA GLU A 41 3.93 -15.36 -30.31
C GLU A 41 3.18 -15.58 -28.99
N TYR A 42 3.67 -14.96 -27.91
CA TYR A 42 3.11 -15.16 -26.57
C TYR A 42 2.16 -14.04 -26.14
N ASN A 43 2.05 -12.96 -26.94
CA ASN A 43 1.15 -11.82 -26.67
C ASN A 43 1.32 -11.26 -25.25
N ILE A 44 2.59 -11.12 -24.81
CA ILE A 44 2.89 -10.44 -23.54
C ILE A 44 2.82 -8.93 -23.72
N ASP A 45 2.44 -8.20 -22.67
CA ASP A 45 2.28 -6.74 -22.73
C ASP A 45 3.62 -5.97 -22.60
N GLY A 46 4.74 -6.67 -22.40
CA GLY A 46 6.02 -6.00 -22.16
C GLY A 46 7.07 -6.83 -21.42
N TYR A 47 8.08 -6.13 -20.90
CA TYR A 47 9.27 -6.72 -20.29
C TYR A 47 9.67 -6.02 -19.00
N ARG A 48 10.15 -6.82 -18.05
CA ARG A 48 11.09 -6.37 -17.01
C ARG A 48 12.49 -6.84 -17.39
N PHE A 49 13.37 -5.92 -17.75
CA PHE A 49 14.76 -6.25 -18.05
C PHE A 49 15.59 -6.28 -16.76
N ASP A 50 16.22 -7.43 -16.53
CA ASP A 50 17.16 -7.69 -15.45
C ASP A 50 18.49 -6.95 -15.68
N LEU A 51 19.09 -6.47 -14.59
CA LEU A 51 20.47 -5.97 -14.53
C LEU A 51 20.85 -5.03 -15.69
N THR A 52 20.01 -4.04 -15.97
CA THR A 52 20.19 -3.19 -17.17
C THR A 52 21.43 -2.30 -17.12
N LYS A 53 22.06 -2.17 -15.94
CA LYS A 53 23.40 -1.56 -15.77
C LYS A 53 24.48 -2.19 -16.63
N GLY A 54 24.30 -3.45 -17.03
CA GLY A 54 25.20 -4.18 -17.92
C GLY A 54 25.02 -3.87 -19.42
N PHE A 55 24.05 -3.05 -19.84
CA PHE A 55 23.76 -2.86 -21.27
C PHE A 55 24.75 -1.96 -22.03
N ALA A 56 26.04 -2.07 -21.71
CA ALA A 56 27.14 -1.38 -22.37
C ALA A 56 28.41 -2.26 -22.41
N THR A 57 29.37 -1.88 -23.26
CA THR A 57 30.61 -2.64 -23.44
C THR A 57 31.72 -2.24 -22.47
N ASN A 58 31.62 -1.06 -21.87
CA ASN A 58 32.63 -0.42 -21.02
C ASN A 58 32.19 -0.36 -19.55
N VAL A 59 31.70 -1.48 -18.99
CA VAL A 59 31.16 -1.55 -17.62
C VAL A 59 32.05 -2.34 -16.68
N ASP A 60 33.31 -2.55 -17.06
CA ASP A 60 34.31 -3.31 -16.30
C ASP A 60 34.87 -2.56 -15.09
N ASP A 61 34.56 -1.28 -14.95
CA ASP A 61 34.79 -0.48 -13.76
C ASP A 61 33.48 -0.02 -13.11
N ASP A 62 33.52 0.14 -11.78
CA ASP A 62 32.35 0.54 -10.99
C ASP A 62 31.86 1.96 -11.33
N GLY A 63 32.76 2.84 -11.79
CA GLY A 63 32.41 4.20 -12.21
C GLY A 63 31.46 4.21 -13.41
N ASN A 64 31.76 3.42 -14.45
CA ASN A 64 30.90 3.27 -15.62
C ASN A 64 29.68 2.37 -15.36
N LEU A 65 29.77 1.43 -14.42
CA LEU A 65 28.66 0.54 -14.07
C LEU A 65 27.58 1.25 -13.25
N GLN A 66 27.97 2.02 -12.23
CA GLN A 66 27.06 2.73 -11.33
C GLN A 66 26.76 4.15 -11.83
N GLY A 67 27.76 4.84 -12.37
CA GLY A 67 27.65 6.21 -12.84
C GLY A 67 26.97 6.32 -14.21
N PRO A 68 26.74 7.56 -14.69
CA PRO A 68 26.14 7.80 -16.00
C PRO A 68 26.98 7.19 -17.13
N ASN A 69 26.36 6.39 -17.99
CA ASN A 69 27.01 5.76 -19.12
C ASN A 69 26.27 6.06 -20.45
N PRO A 70 26.86 6.92 -21.31
CA PRO A 70 26.23 7.28 -22.58
C PRO A 70 25.99 6.10 -23.53
N GLU A 71 26.88 5.09 -23.53
CA GLU A 71 26.72 3.89 -24.37
C GLU A 71 25.50 3.08 -23.90
N ARG A 72 25.35 2.91 -22.58
CA ARG A 72 24.23 2.19 -21.97
C ARG A 72 22.90 2.88 -22.27
N ILE A 73 22.83 4.19 -22.07
CA ILE A 73 21.66 5.01 -22.41
C ILE A 73 21.27 4.83 -23.88
N GLN A 74 22.24 4.91 -24.78
CA GLN A 74 22.00 4.74 -26.22
C GLN A 74 21.50 3.33 -26.55
N ASN A 75 22.14 2.30 -25.99
CA ASN A 75 21.76 0.91 -26.22
C ASN A 75 20.34 0.61 -25.72
N LEU A 76 19.96 1.10 -24.54
CA LEU A 76 18.63 0.94 -23.95
C LEU A 76 17.57 1.71 -24.75
N LYS A 77 17.80 2.98 -25.10
CA LYS A 77 16.87 3.77 -25.94
C LYS A 77 16.66 3.15 -27.32
N ARG A 78 17.72 2.59 -27.93
CA ARG A 78 17.65 1.83 -29.18
C ARG A 78 16.78 0.57 -29.03
N MET A 79 17.02 -0.22 -27.98
CA MET A 79 16.23 -1.43 -27.70
C MET A 79 14.75 -1.09 -27.48
N TYR A 80 14.46 -0.07 -26.67
CA TYR A 80 13.12 0.43 -26.44
C TYR A 80 12.43 0.83 -27.76
N SER A 81 13.10 1.64 -28.58
CA SER A 81 12.57 2.06 -29.89
C SER A 81 12.27 0.86 -30.79
N LYS A 82 13.15 -0.15 -30.80
CA LYS A 82 12.98 -1.37 -31.60
C LYS A 82 11.83 -2.24 -31.13
N ILE A 83 11.60 -2.35 -29.83
CA ILE A 83 10.43 -3.03 -29.28
C ILE A 83 9.15 -2.31 -29.73
N ARG A 84 9.14 -0.98 -29.60
CA ARG A 84 7.99 -0.11 -29.90
C ARG A 84 7.66 0.01 -31.39
N GLU A 85 8.60 -0.36 -32.28
CA GLU A 85 8.32 -0.53 -33.72
C GLU A 85 7.36 -1.69 -34.01
N TYR A 86 7.32 -2.71 -33.14
CA TYR A 86 6.44 -3.88 -33.28
C TYR A 86 5.17 -3.76 -32.45
N ASP A 87 5.27 -3.17 -31.26
CA ASP A 87 4.15 -2.92 -30.37
C ASP A 87 4.34 -1.57 -29.66
N ASP A 88 3.58 -0.56 -30.11
CA ASP A 88 3.59 0.80 -29.55
C ASP A 88 2.78 0.95 -28.26
N THR A 89 2.37 -0.16 -27.65
CA THR A 89 1.77 -0.22 -26.31
C THR A 89 2.65 -0.96 -25.31
N ALA A 90 3.67 -1.69 -25.79
CA ALA A 90 4.56 -2.48 -24.96
C ALA A 90 5.16 -1.68 -23.79
N ILE A 91 5.10 -2.27 -22.60
CA ILE A 91 5.62 -1.74 -21.33
C ILE A 91 7.06 -2.22 -21.12
N ILE A 92 7.98 -1.32 -20.84
CA ILE A 92 9.39 -1.65 -20.59
C ILE A 92 9.77 -1.17 -19.20
N ILE A 93 10.03 -2.10 -18.30
CA ILE A 93 10.48 -1.86 -16.92
C ILE A 93 11.96 -2.24 -16.82
N LEU A 94 12.78 -1.37 -16.26
CA LEU A 94 14.20 -1.60 -16.09
C LEU A 94 14.54 -1.77 -14.62
N GLU A 95 15.16 -2.90 -14.27
CA GLU A 95 15.96 -2.96 -13.07
C GLU A 95 17.25 -2.16 -13.30
N HIS A 96 17.24 -0.91 -12.87
CA HIS A 96 18.25 0.08 -13.26
C HIS A 96 18.70 0.92 -12.06
N PHE A 97 19.45 0.31 -11.14
CA PHE A 97 20.00 1.00 -9.97
C PHE A 97 21.32 1.73 -10.28
N ALA A 98 21.31 2.59 -11.30
CA ALA A 98 22.44 3.44 -11.70
C ALA A 98 22.22 4.88 -11.22
N ASP A 99 23.09 5.80 -11.64
CA ASP A 99 22.96 7.22 -11.35
C ASP A 99 21.60 7.78 -11.79
N ASN A 100 21.01 8.63 -10.93
CA ASN A 100 19.67 9.16 -11.12
C ASN A 100 19.55 10.07 -12.36
N PHE A 101 20.64 10.71 -12.82
CA PHE A 101 20.64 11.44 -14.09
C PHE A 101 20.36 10.51 -15.28
N GLU A 102 20.94 9.31 -15.26
CA GLU A 102 20.68 8.30 -16.29
C GLU A 102 19.26 7.76 -16.21
N GLU A 103 18.76 7.46 -15.01
CA GLU A 103 17.36 7.05 -14.81
C GLU A 103 16.38 8.08 -15.40
N GLN A 104 16.61 9.39 -15.18
CA GLN A 104 15.78 10.46 -15.78
C GLN A 104 15.82 10.43 -17.31
N GLN A 105 16.98 10.16 -17.92
CA GLN A 105 17.09 10.07 -19.38
C GLN A 105 16.31 8.89 -19.96
N LEU A 106 16.24 7.77 -19.24
CA LEU A 106 15.51 6.57 -19.62
C LEU A 106 14.01 6.74 -19.38
N GLU A 107 13.63 7.36 -18.26
CA GLU A 107 12.26 7.74 -17.94
C GLU A 107 11.64 8.64 -19.01
N GLN A 108 12.36 9.70 -19.41
CA GLN A 108 11.94 10.63 -20.46
C GLN A 108 11.77 9.95 -21.82
N ALA A 109 12.44 8.82 -22.06
CA ALA A 109 12.23 8.03 -23.27
C ALA A 109 10.97 7.16 -23.21
N GLY A 110 10.30 7.06 -22.06
CA GLY A 110 9.08 6.28 -21.86
C GLY A 110 9.30 4.91 -21.19
N MET A 111 10.50 4.64 -20.66
CA MET A 111 10.78 3.42 -19.90
C MET A 111 10.40 3.61 -18.43
N LEU A 112 9.92 2.55 -17.80
CA LEU A 112 9.65 2.48 -16.36
C LEU A 112 10.88 1.97 -15.62
N LEU A 113 11.08 2.41 -14.37
CA LEU A 113 12.25 2.09 -13.57
C LEU A 113 11.84 1.44 -12.25
N TRP A 114 12.57 0.41 -11.81
CA TRP A 114 12.41 -0.16 -10.47
C TRP A 114 12.81 0.83 -9.37
N GLY A 115 11.90 1.05 -8.43
CA GLY A 115 12.09 1.94 -7.28
C GLY A 115 12.13 1.16 -5.97
N ASN A 116 13.32 0.69 -5.58
CA ASN A 116 13.53 0.00 -4.32
C ASN A 116 13.34 0.93 -3.12
N HIS A 117 12.43 0.57 -2.22
CA HIS A 117 12.26 1.21 -0.90
C HIS A 117 12.14 0.19 0.24
N ASN A 118 12.62 -1.05 0.04
CA ASN A 118 12.53 -2.09 1.05
C ASN A 118 13.19 -1.67 2.36
N PHE A 119 14.40 -1.13 2.32
CA PHE A 119 15.10 -0.70 3.53
C PHE A 119 14.28 0.35 4.30
N ASN A 120 13.84 1.43 3.63
CA ASN A 120 13.17 2.53 4.29
C ASN A 120 11.81 2.13 4.89
N TYR A 121 11.01 1.34 4.16
CA TYR A 121 9.75 0.80 4.70
C TYR A 121 9.99 -0.26 5.78
N SER A 122 11.08 -1.02 5.73
CA SER A 122 11.45 -1.95 6.80
C SER A 122 11.76 -1.19 8.09
N GLU A 123 12.62 -0.18 8.03
CA GLU A 123 12.99 0.64 9.18
C GLU A 123 11.76 1.36 9.77
N ALA A 124 10.90 1.90 8.90
CA ALA A 124 9.64 2.50 9.31
C ALA A 124 8.76 1.49 10.05
N ALA A 125 8.53 0.32 9.46
CA ALA A 125 7.69 -0.72 10.04
C ALA A 125 8.24 -1.24 11.39
N MET A 126 9.57 -1.35 11.51
CA MET A 126 10.26 -1.75 12.74
C MET A 126 10.27 -0.70 13.84
N GLY A 127 9.82 0.54 13.58
CA GLY A 127 9.75 1.61 14.58
C GLY A 127 11.07 2.37 14.76
N TYR A 128 11.81 2.54 13.68
CA TYR A 128 13.15 3.13 13.66
C TYR A 128 13.27 4.34 12.73
N HIS A 129 13.72 5.48 13.26
CA HIS A 129 13.59 6.78 12.57
C HIS A 129 14.81 7.71 12.62
N ASP A 130 15.86 7.34 13.35
CA ASP A 130 17.10 8.12 13.39
C ASP A 130 17.82 8.14 12.05
N ASN A 131 18.61 9.19 11.83
CA ASN A 131 19.50 9.32 10.68
C ASN A 131 18.80 9.21 9.30
N GLY A 132 17.49 9.45 9.24
CA GLY A 132 16.71 9.39 8.00
C GLY A 132 16.51 7.97 7.44
N ARG A 133 16.82 6.91 8.21
CA ARG A 133 16.78 5.54 7.69
C ARG A 133 15.39 5.07 7.25
N SER A 134 14.33 5.61 7.84
CA SER A 134 12.93 5.37 7.43
C SER A 134 12.31 6.50 6.61
N ASP A 135 13.13 7.31 5.93
CA ASP A 135 12.64 8.26 4.93
C ASP A 135 12.41 7.55 3.59
N PHE A 136 11.15 7.35 3.24
CA PHE A 136 10.74 6.77 1.96
C PHE A 136 10.22 7.82 0.96
N SER A 137 10.58 9.11 1.13
CA SER A 137 10.11 10.20 0.25
C SER A 137 10.45 10.00 -1.23
N ARG A 138 11.54 9.31 -1.56
CA ARG A 138 11.94 9.03 -2.95
C ARG A 138 11.09 7.94 -3.63
N ILE A 139 10.04 7.44 -2.98
CA ILE A 139 9.03 6.54 -3.59
C ILE A 139 8.08 7.33 -4.49
N TYR A 140 7.93 8.63 -4.21
CA TYR A 140 7.26 9.55 -5.12
C TYR A 140 8.21 9.94 -6.25
N TYR A 141 7.83 9.64 -7.49
CA TYR A 141 8.68 9.76 -8.66
C TYR A 141 9.24 11.17 -8.87
N ALA A 142 8.47 12.23 -8.58
CA ALA A 142 8.91 13.60 -8.80
C ALA A 142 10.06 14.00 -7.85
N ASN A 143 10.19 13.35 -6.68
CA ASN A 143 11.34 13.53 -5.79
C ASN A 143 12.64 12.94 -6.36
N ARG A 144 12.55 12.16 -7.44
CA ARG A 144 13.70 11.73 -8.28
C ARG A 144 13.92 12.63 -9.50
N GLY A 145 13.09 13.66 -9.69
CA GLY A 145 13.13 14.52 -10.87
C GLY A 145 12.52 13.88 -12.13
N PHE A 146 11.73 12.81 -11.98
CA PHE A 146 11.02 12.21 -13.10
C PHE A 146 9.85 13.09 -13.51
N ALA A 147 9.64 13.26 -14.82
CA ALA A 147 8.54 14.08 -15.33
C ALA A 147 7.21 13.31 -15.31
N ASN A 148 7.27 11.99 -15.53
CA ASN A 148 6.12 11.11 -15.55
C ASN A 148 6.16 10.11 -14.39
N PRO A 149 5.01 9.54 -13.99
CA PRO A 149 4.92 8.50 -12.96
C PRO A 149 5.47 7.14 -13.42
N HIS A 150 6.72 7.09 -13.88
CA HIS A 150 7.38 5.90 -14.42
C HIS A 150 8.25 5.17 -13.40
N LEU A 151 8.08 5.44 -12.10
CA LEU A 151 8.75 4.70 -11.03
C LEU A 151 7.86 3.56 -10.54
N VAL A 152 8.25 2.32 -10.83
CA VAL A 152 7.65 1.10 -10.27
C VAL A 152 8.19 0.91 -8.87
N GLY A 153 7.56 1.60 -7.92
CA GLY A 153 7.95 1.57 -6.52
C GLY A 153 7.58 0.25 -5.84
N TYR A 154 8.41 -0.23 -4.93
CA TYR A 154 8.14 -1.46 -4.17
C TYR A 154 8.69 -1.42 -2.74
N MET A 155 7.96 -2.08 -1.84
CA MET A 155 8.40 -2.35 -0.46
C MET A 155 9.17 -3.67 -0.35
N GLU A 156 8.86 -4.63 -1.21
CA GLU A 156 9.45 -5.97 -1.19
C GLU A 156 9.65 -6.46 -2.62
N SER A 157 10.71 -7.25 -2.81
CA SER A 157 10.97 -7.97 -4.04
C SER A 157 11.61 -9.32 -3.72
N HIS A 158 12.10 -10.00 -4.75
CA HIS A 158 12.86 -11.22 -4.62
C HIS A 158 14.29 -11.05 -4.06
N ASP A 159 14.82 -9.83 -4.01
CA ASP A 159 16.23 -9.59 -3.67
C ASP A 159 16.49 -9.18 -2.22
N GLU A 160 15.52 -8.54 -1.57
CA GLU A 160 15.66 -8.07 -0.19
C GLU A 160 14.84 -8.92 0.78
N GLN A 161 15.29 -9.02 2.03
CA GLN A 161 14.54 -9.74 3.05
C GLN A 161 13.15 -9.11 3.28
N TRP A 162 12.15 -9.97 3.53
CA TRP A 162 10.77 -9.56 3.81
C TRP A 162 10.66 -8.70 5.07
N ILE A 163 9.81 -7.69 5.02
CA ILE A 163 9.56 -6.72 6.10
C ILE A 163 9.00 -7.43 7.33
N MET A 164 8.08 -8.39 7.16
CA MET A 164 7.58 -9.19 8.30
C MET A 164 8.69 -9.97 8.99
N ARG A 165 9.67 -10.51 8.24
CA ARG A 165 10.82 -11.21 8.79
C ARG A 165 11.71 -10.26 9.60
N LYS A 166 11.93 -9.05 9.08
CA LYS A 166 12.69 -8.01 9.78
C LYS A 166 11.98 -7.55 11.05
N MET A 167 10.66 -7.31 11.01
CA MET A 167 9.89 -6.96 12.21
C MET A 167 9.94 -8.05 13.27
N LYS A 168 9.79 -9.33 12.89
CA LYS A 168 9.89 -10.48 13.80
C LYS A 168 11.23 -10.51 14.55
N ASN A 169 12.34 -10.27 13.84
CA ASN A 169 13.67 -10.46 14.40
C ASN A 169 14.26 -9.20 15.05
N TYR A 170 13.92 -8.03 14.51
CA TYR A 170 14.57 -6.76 14.82
C TYR A 170 13.59 -5.63 15.15
N GLY A 171 12.27 -5.88 15.16
CA GLY A 171 11.27 -4.90 15.55
C GLY A 171 11.56 -4.26 16.91
N ASN A 172 11.25 -2.98 17.03
CA ASN A 172 11.38 -2.25 18.28
C ASN A 172 10.40 -2.80 19.33
N GLN A 173 10.97 -3.18 20.47
CA GLN A 173 10.29 -3.80 21.61
C GLN A 173 10.36 -2.92 22.87
N SER A 174 10.68 -1.62 22.73
CA SER A 174 10.83 -0.72 23.87
C SER A 174 9.52 -0.40 24.58
N ASN A 175 8.38 -0.57 23.91
CA ASN A 175 7.04 -0.53 24.51
C ASN A 175 6.45 -1.94 24.52
N THR A 176 6.30 -2.54 25.70
CA THR A 176 5.76 -3.90 25.84
C THR A 176 4.30 -4.03 25.40
N ASN A 177 3.54 -2.93 25.39
CA ASN A 177 2.15 -2.91 24.92
C ASN A 177 2.04 -2.75 23.40
N HIS A 178 3.16 -2.47 22.72
CA HIS A 178 3.26 -2.36 21.27
C HIS A 178 4.57 -2.98 20.79
N ASP A 179 4.81 -4.24 21.18
CA ASP A 179 6.00 -4.98 20.75
C ASP A 179 5.86 -5.38 19.28
N ILE A 180 6.67 -4.77 18.40
CA ILE A 180 6.63 -5.03 16.96
C ILE A 180 7.03 -6.48 16.60
N ARG A 181 7.65 -7.22 17.52
CA ARG A 181 7.98 -8.65 17.32
C ARG A 181 6.77 -9.57 17.57
N ASN A 182 5.65 -9.02 18.03
CA ASN A 182 4.37 -9.71 18.06
C ASN A 182 3.73 -9.71 16.64
N LEU A 183 3.14 -10.84 16.24
CA LEU A 183 2.56 -11.00 14.91
C LEU A 183 1.43 -9.99 14.64
N ASP A 184 0.53 -9.80 15.59
CA ASP A 184 -0.64 -8.96 15.39
C ASP A 184 -0.26 -7.48 15.31
N VAL A 185 0.70 -7.06 16.14
CA VAL A 185 1.32 -5.74 16.05
C VAL A 185 1.99 -5.58 14.67
N ALA A 186 2.82 -6.54 14.25
CA ALA A 186 3.50 -6.50 12.95
C ALA A 186 2.53 -6.46 11.75
N LEU A 187 1.43 -7.20 11.78
CA LEU A 187 0.38 -7.14 10.75
C LEU A 187 -0.26 -5.75 10.70
N ASN A 188 -0.54 -5.15 11.86
CA ASN A 188 -1.02 -3.78 11.94
C ASN A 188 0.00 -2.76 11.41
N ARG A 189 1.31 -2.98 11.62
CA ARG A 189 2.38 -2.17 11.00
C ARG A 189 2.39 -2.30 9.47
N GLN A 190 2.05 -3.47 8.91
CA GLN A 190 1.90 -3.63 7.46
C GLN A 190 0.69 -2.88 6.91
N LYS A 191 -0.42 -2.78 7.65
CA LYS A 191 -1.56 -1.92 7.28
C LYS A 191 -1.11 -0.46 7.15
N LEU A 192 -0.37 0.04 8.15
CA LEU A 192 0.22 1.39 8.16
C LEU A 192 1.19 1.62 6.98
N ASN A 193 2.10 0.68 6.71
CA ASN A 193 2.98 0.73 5.53
C ASN A 193 2.17 0.83 4.24
N GLY A 194 1.15 -0.01 4.08
CA GLY A 194 0.25 -0.01 2.93
C GLY A 194 -0.44 1.34 2.73
N ALA A 195 -0.95 1.95 3.82
CA ALA A 195 -1.66 3.23 3.76
C ALA A 195 -0.80 4.35 3.15
N PHE A 196 0.51 4.36 3.45
CA PHE A 196 1.45 5.31 2.87
C PHE A 196 1.96 4.87 1.49
N PHE A 197 2.10 3.57 1.23
CA PHE A 197 2.64 3.08 -0.03
C PHE A 197 1.63 3.17 -1.18
N PHE A 198 0.38 2.73 -0.97
CA PHE A 198 -0.63 2.67 -2.02
C PHE A 198 -1.27 4.02 -2.36
N THR A 199 -1.20 5.01 -1.48
CA THR A 199 -1.76 6.34 -1.73
C THR A 199 -0.81 7.27 -2.48
N ILE A 200 0.47 6.90 -2.64
CA ILE A 200 1.44 7.71 -3.39
C ILE A 200 1.28 7.48 -4.91
N PRO A 201 1.19 8.54 -5.74
CA PRO A 201 1.07 8.40 -7.20
C PRO A 201 2.18 7.57 -7.87
N GLY A 202 1.84 7.02 -9.04
CA GLY A 202 2.68 6.14 -9.85
C GLY A 202 2.60 4.65 -9.51
N PRO A 203 3.10 3.76 -10.38
CA PRO A 203 2.90 2.32 -10.27
C PRO A 203 3.52 1.74 -9.00
N LYS A 204 2.86 0.72 -8.46
CA LYS A 204 3.24 0.04 -7.23
C LYS A 204 3.30 -1.46 -7.51
N MET A 205 4.42 -2.09 -7.14
CA MET A 205 4.56 -3.53 -7.21
C MET A 205 4.29 -4.13 -5.84
N LEU A 206 3.40 -5.11 -5.80
CA LEU A 206 3.13 -5.94 -4.63
C LEU A 206 3.93 -7.23 -4.74
N TRP A 207 4.52 -7.65 -3.63
CA TRP A 207 5.16 -8.96 -3.54
C TRP A 207 4.14 -10.01 -3.11
N GLN A 208 4.21 -11.21 -3.68
CA GLN A 208 3.26 -12.29 -3.42
C GLN A 208 3.08 -12.55 -1.91
N PHE A 209 1.81 -12.65 -1.48
CA PHE A 209 1.41 -12.86 -0.08
C PHE A 209 1.79 -11.72 0.88
N GLY A 210 2.36 -10.60 0.42
CA GLY A 210 2.63 -9.43 1.27
C GLY A 210 1.35 -8.91 1.94
N GLU A 211 0.24 -8.96 1.21
CA GLU A 211 -1.12 -8.66 1.65
C GLU A 211 -1.65 -9.60 2.75
N LEU A 212 -0.93 -10.69 3.04
CA LEU A 212 -1.22 -11.63 4.11
C LEU A 212 -0.09 -11.72 5.14
N GLY A 213 0.88 -10.80 5.10
CA GLY A 213 1.99 -10.73 6.06
C GLY A 213 3.03 -11.84 5.87
N TYR A 214 3.43 -12.08 4.62
CA TYR A 214 4.49 -13.03 4.27
C TYR A 214 5.85 -12.67 4.86
N GLY A 215 6.61 -13.65 5.34
CA GLY A 215 7.90 -13.42 6.04
C GLY A 215 7.90 -13.82 7.52
N TRP A 216 6.81 -14.40 8.03
CA TRP A 216 6.65 -14.72 9.46
C TRP A 216 6.80 -16.21 9.79
N GLY A 217 6.39 -17.08 8.86
CA GLY A 217 6.29 -18.53 9.06
C GLY A 217 7.61 -19.28 8.89
N ASP A 218 7.54 -20.60 8.96
CA ASP A 218 8.69 -21.49 8.76
C ASP A 218 9.14 -21.44 7.30
N LEU A 219 10.45 -21.53 7.02
CA LEU A 219 10.97 -21.42 5.65
C LEU A 219 10.68 -20.05 4.99
N GLU A 220 10.21 -19.06 5.75
CA GLU A 220 10.07 -17.68 5.31
C GLU A 220 11.27 -16.85 5.78
N CYS A 221 12.43 -17.22 5.25
CA CYS A 221 13.60 -16.36 5.22
C CYS A 221 14.23 -16.37 3.83
N LEU A 222 14.54 -15.20 3.29
CA LEU A 222 15.31 -15.09 2.05
C LEU A 222 16.80 -15.27 2.33
N ARG A 223 17.31 -16.50 2.18
CA ARG A 223 18.72 -16.79 2.35
C ARG A 223 19.54 -16.16 1.22
N PRO A 224 20.56 -15.33 1.51
CA PRO A 224 21.42 -14.78 0.46
C PRO A 224 22.10 -15.89 -0.33
N SER A 225 22.13 -15.76 -1.66
CA SER A 225 22.67 -16.82 -2.53
C SER A 225 24.21 -16.88 -2.56
N TYR A 226 24.92 -15.88 -2.05
CA TYR A 226 26.38 -15.71 -2.24
C TYR A 226 27.16 -15.26 -0.99
N SER A 227 26.56 -15.27 0.20
CA SER A 227 27.30 -15.04 1.46
C SER A 227 27.30 -16.29 2.31
N ASP A 228 28.47 -16.61 2.88
CA ASP A 228 28.64 -17.64 3.93
C ASP A 228 27.90 -17.28 5.23
N GLU A 229 27.44 -16.03 5.32
CA GLU A 229 26.51 -15.58 6.33
C GLU A 229 25.11 -16.02 5.92
N THR A 230 24.57 -17.03 6.61
CA THR A 230 23.14 -17.39 6.54
C THR A 230 22.22 -16.23 6.94
N GLY A 231 22.78 -15.10 7.39
CA GLY A 231 22.04 -14.10 8.15
C GLY A 231 21.26 -14.78 9.28
N ASP A 232 20.07 -14.27 9.56
CA ASP A 232 19.09 -14.90 10.46
C ASP A 232 18.33 -16.10 9.84
N CYS A 233 18.72 -16.58 8.66
CA CYS A 233 18.06 -17.70 8.00
C CYS A 233 18.65 -19.03 8.45
N LEU A 234 17.80 -20.07 8.51
CA LEU A 234 18.21 -21.45 8.68
C LEU A 234 18.84 -21.97 7.38
N GLU A 235 19.68 -23.01 7.49
CA GLU A 235 20.24 -23.70 6.32
C GLU A 235 19.14 -24.30 5.41
N THR A 236 18.03 -24.71 6.02
CA THR A 236 16.85 -25.23 5.33
C THR A 236 16.01 -24.15 4.64
N ASP A 237 16.25 -22.86 4.91
CA ASP A 237 15.48 -21.78 4.31
C ASP A 237 15.80 -21.63 2.80
N PRO A 238 14.81 -21.26 1.98
CA PRO A 238 14.97 -21.13 0.54
C PRO A 238 15.98 -20.03 0.19
N SER A 239 16.81 -20.29 -0.83
CA SER A 239 17.64 -19.24 -1.43
C SER A 239 16.78 -18.23 -2.19
N ARG A 240 17.35 -17.07 -2.54
CA ARG A 240 16.66 -16.05 -3.36
C ARG A 240 16.11 -16.61 -4.68
N THR A 241 16.75 -17.62 -5.26
CA THR A 241 16.31 -18.26 -6.52
C THR A 241 15.45 -19.51 -6.32
N ALA A 242 15.29 -20.00 -5.09
CA ALA A 242 14.46 -21.16 -4.80
C ALA A 242 12.96 -20.83 -4.91
N GLU A 243 12.14 -21.84 -5.13
CA GLU A 243 10.69 -21.70 -4.99
C GLU A 243 10.34 -21.25 -3.57
N LYS A 244 9.44 -20.27 -3.45
CA LYS A 244 9.04 -19.71 -2.16
C LYS A 244 7.81 -20.44 -1.63
N PRO A 245 7.71 -20.73 -0.32
CA PRO A 245 6.58 -21.47 0.23
C PRO A 245 5.24 -20.80 -0.06
N ILE A 246 4.28 -21.54 -0.64
CA ILE A 246 2.92 -21.05 -0.85
C ILE A 246 2.16 -20.99 0.49
N ARG A 247 1.39 -19.90 0.71
CA ARG A 247 0.75 -19.58 1.99
C ARG A 247 -0.74 -19.24 1.92
N TRP A 248 -1.50 -19.97 1.10
CA TRP A 248 -2.95 -19.79 1.03
C TRP A 248 -3.66 -19.94 2.38
N GLN A 249 -3.14 -20.77 3.29
CA GLN A 249 -3.69 -20.94 4.63
C GLN A 249 -3.61 -19.68 5.50
N TYR A 250 -2.80 -18.68 5.15
CA TYR A 250 -2.77 -17.40 5.87
C TYR A 250 -4.09 -16.65 5.77
N ALA A 251 -4.84 -16.82 4.68
CA ALA A 251 -6.16 -16.20 4.52
C ALA A 251 -7.20 -16.70 5.55
N ASN A 252 -6.95 -17.86 6.19
CA ASN A 252 -7.82 -18.41 7.23
C ASN A 252 -7.54 -17.83 8.62
N GLN A 253 -6.50 -17.00 8.77
CA GLN A 253 -6.15 -16.35 10.03
C GLN A 253 -6.75 -14.94 10.04
N GLU A 254 -7.58 -14.66 11.05
CA GLU A 254 -8.35 -13.42 11.16
C GLU A 254 -7.51 -12.16 10.91
N ASN A 255 -6.45 -11.94 11.70
CA ASN A 255 -5.63 -10.72 11.60
C ASN A 255 -4.88 -10.60 10.27
N ARG A 256 -4.59 -11.72 9.58
CA ARG A 256 -4.00 -11.70 8.24
C ARG A 256 -5.05 -11.38 7.18
N ARG A 257 -6.27 -11.91 7.32
CA ARG A 257 -7.41 -11.55 6.47
C ARG A 257 -7.72 -10.06 6.59
N GLN A 258 -7.67 -9.49 7.79
CA GLN A 258 -7.83 -8.05 7.99
C GLN A 258 -6.74 -7.21 7.31
N LEU A 259 -5.49 -7.69 7.26
CA LEU A 259 -4.44 -7.02 6.48
C LEU A 259 -4.78 -7.05 4.98
N TYR A 260 -5.23 -8.18 4.47
CA TYR A 260 -5.67 -8.34 3.09
C TYR A 260 -6.83 -7.38 2.77
N GLU A 261 -7.86 -7.35 3.61
CA GLU A 261 -9.03 -6.47 3.48
C GLU A 261 -8.59 -5.01 3.49
N THR A 262 -7.72 -4.61 4.42
CA THR A 262 -7.16 -3.25 4.47
C THR A 262 -6.41 -2.89 3.18
N TRP A 263 -5.54 -3.77 2.68
CA TRP A 263 -4.80 -3.50 1.43
C TRP A 263 -5.73 -3.46 0.21
N ALA A 264 -6.76 -4.30 0.18
CA ALA A 264 -7.77 -4.28 -0.86
C ALA A 264 -8.56 -2.97 -0.85
N ASP A 265 -8.97 -2.45 0.32
CA ASP A 265 -9.63 -1.14 0.44
C ASP A 265 -8.72 0.01 0.05
N LEU A 266 -7.43 -0.05 0.39
CA LEU A 266 -6.46 0.97 -0.03
C LEU A 266 -6.30 0.99 -1.55
N LEU A 267 -6.28 -0.18 -2.19
CA LEU A 267 -6.24 -0.30 -3.65
C LEU A 267 -7.56 0.14 -4.29
N HIS A 268 -8.69 -0.12 -3.64
CA HIS A 268 -10.00 0.38 -4.05
C HIS A 268 -10.02 1.91 -4.04
N LEU A 269 -9.66 2.52 -2.91
CA LEU A 269 -9.54 3.97 -2.77
C LEU A 269 -8.59 4.57 -3.81
N ARG A 270 -7.43 3.93 -4.02
CA ARG A 270 -6.49 4.35 -5.06
C ARG A 270 -7.13 4.37 -6.45
N SER A 271 -8.01 3.40 -6.74
CA SER A 271 -8.68 3.29 -8.05
C SER A 271 -9.91 4.18 -8.19
N SER A 272 -10.48 4.68 -7.08
CA SER A 272 -11.71 5.46 -7.10
C SER A 272 -11.52 6.89 -7.59
N SER A 273 -10.29 7.43 -7.52
CA SER A 273 -10.01 8.81 -7.89
C SER A 273 -8.62 8.99 -8.55
N PRO A 274 -8.55 9.80 -9.63
CA PRO A 274 -7.30 10.32 -10.18
C PRO A 274 -6.33 10.92 -9.17
N VAL A 275 -6.78 11.45 -8.01
CA VAL A 275 -5.89 12.04 -7.00
C VAL A 275 -4.74 11.10 -6.61
N PHE A 276 -4.95 9.78 -6.62
CA PHE A 276 -3.92 8.80 -6.23
C PHE A 276 -3.06 8.27 -7.38
N SER A 277 -3.32 8.66 -8.62
CA SER A 277 -2.68 8.05 -9.81
C SER A 277 -2.25 9.04 -10.89
N SER A 278 -2.93 10.18 -11.00
CA SER A 278 -2.68 11.21 -12.01
C SER A 278 -1.32 11.88 -11.80
N SER A 279 -0.69 12.27 -12.91
CA SER A 279 0.47 13.16 -12.91
C SER A 279 0.12 14.58 -12.50
N ASP A 280 -1.16 14.97 -12.61
CA ASP A 280 -1.65 16.31 -12.29
C ASP A 280 -1.93 16.51 -10.80
N THR A 281 -1.86 15.44 -10.00
CA THR A 281 -2.00 15.50 -8.55
C THR A 281 -0.91 16.37 -7.95
N GLN A 282 -1.32 17.41 -7.21
CA GLN A 282 -0.39 18.18 -6.39
C GLN A 282 -0.06 17.39 -5.13
N PHE A 283 1.19 16.96 -5.04
CA PHE A 283 1.68 16.12 -3.95
C PHE A 283 2.52 16.94 -2.97
N SER A 284 2.23 16.83 -1.68
CA SER A 284 3.11 17.28 -0.61
C SER A 284 3.14 16.24 0.51
N SER A 285 4.26 16.13 1.22
CA SER A 285 4.40 15.11 2.26
C SER A 285 5.46 15.44 3.29
N PHE A 286 5.39 14.77 4.44
CA PHE A 286 6.50 14.57 5.35
C PHE A 286 6.62 13.06 5.61
N LEU A 287 7.58 12.43 4.95
CA LEU A 287 7.77 10.97 4.95
C LEU A 287 9.01 10.53 5.73
N SER A 288 9.66 11.44 6.44
CA SER A 288 10.72 11.17 7.42
C SER A 288 10.14 11.15 8.84
N GLY A 289 10.94 10.75 9.84
CA GLY A 289 10.53 10.81 11.26
C GLY A 289 9.46 9.79 11.71
N ASN A 290 9.01 9.98 12.95
CA ASN A 290 8.17 9.03 13.70
C ASN A 290 6.69 9.11 13.31
N THR A 291 6.15 10.33 13.12
CA THR A 291 4.85 10.53 12.50
C THR A 291 5.04 11.04 11.07
N LYS A 292 4.21 10.54 10.16
CA LYS A 292 4.30 10.85 8.73
C LYS A 292 2.96 11.40 8.23
N TRP A 293 3.00 12.20 7.17
CA TRP A 293 1.78 12.66 6.48
C TRP A 293 1.97 12.77 4.97
N ILE A 294 0.88 12.59 4.23
CA ILE A 294 0.76 12.87 2.80
C ILE A 294 -0.46 13.77 2.60
N LYS A 295 -0.34 14.75 1.72
CA LYS A 295 -1.44 15.59 1.26
C LYS A 295 -1.44 15.57 -0.27
N LEU A 296 -2.58 15.24 -0.83
CA LEU A 296 -2.83 15.15 -2.26
C LEU A 296 -3.96 16.12 -2.61
N GLN A 297 -3.79 16.86 -3.69
CA GLN A 297 -4.85 17.71 -4.23
C GLN A 297 -5.03 17.45 -5.70
N HIS A 298 -6.28 17.32 -6.11
CA HIS A 298 -6.66 17.17 -7.51
C HIS A 298 -8.04 17.79 -7.73
N SER A 299 -8.39 18.06 -8.99
CA SER A 299 -9.64 18.74 -9.34
C SER A 299 -10.92 17.99 -8.96
N ASP A 300 -10.83 16.68 -8.68
CA ASP A 300 -11.95 15.82 -8.32
C ASP A 300 -12.04 15.57 -6.81
N MET A 301 -10.90 15.35 -6.14
CA MET A 301 -10.83 15.03 -4.72
C MET A 301 -9.49 15.45 -4.14
N ASP A 302 -9.52 15.88 -2.88
CA ASP A 302 -8.33 16.05 -2.05
C ASP A 302 -8.25 14.91 -1.02
N ALA A 303 -7.03 14.51 -0.65
CA ALA A 303 -6.80 13.47 0.34
C ALA A 303 -5.67 13.83 1.32
N VAL A 304 -5.86 13.48 2.59
CA VAL A 304 -4.87 13.65 3.66
C VAL A 304 -4.67 12.33 4.38
N ILE A 305 -3.43 11.84 4.39
CA ILE A 305 -3.03 10.61 5.06
C ILE A 305 -2.10 10.99 6.21
N ILE A 306 -2.33 10.44 7.40
CA ILE A 306 -1.44 10.58 8.55
C ILE A 306 -1.20 9.23 9.19
N GLY A 307 -0.07 9.06 9.87
CA GLY A 307 0.17 7.84 10.64
C GLY A 307 1.35 7.93 11.58
N ASN A 308 1.31 7.10 12.63
CA ASN A 308 2.30 7.02 13.68
C ASN A 308 3.13 5.75 13.55
N PHE A 309 4.35 5.91 13.05
CA PHE A 309 5.34 4.86 12.97
C PHE A 309 6.17 4.71 14.25
N ASP A 310 5.93 5.50 15.30
CA ASP A 310 6.56 5.26 16.60
C ASP A 310 5.96 4.02 17.30
N VAL A 311 6.53 3.68 18.45
CA VAL A 311 6.01 2.68 19.39
C VAL A 311 5.34 3.32 20.61
N ILE A 312 5.18 4.65 20.62
CA ILE A 312 4.44 5.41 21.66
C ILE A 312 3.46 6.40 21.01
N PRO A 313 2.41 6.84 21.72
CA PRO A 313 1.49 7.86 21.21
C PRO A 313 2.21 9.13 20.78
N ARG A 314 1.73 9.76 19.70
CA ARG A 314 2.33 10.97 19.13
C ARG A 314 1.28 11.94 18.63
N ASP A 315 1.45 13.19 19.01
CA ASP A 315 0.74 14.30 18.40
C ASP A 315 1.16 14.51 16.94
N ARG A 316 0.16 14.77 16.08
CA ARG A 316 0.36 15.14 14.69
C ARG A 316 -0.56 16.29 14.32
N ALA A 317 0.07 17.39 13.90
CA ALA A 317 -0.66 18.46 13.23
C ALA A 317 -1.14 17.96 11.86
N ILE A 318 -2.43 18.09 11.63
CA ILE A 318 -3.12 17.83 10.36
C ILE A 318 -3.41 19.19 9.73
N SER A 319 -3.27 19.27 8.40
CA SER A 319 -3.72 20.43 7.65
C SER A 319 -4.58 19.99 6.48
N PHE A 320 -5.84 20.40 6.49
CA PHE A 320 -6.76 20.23 5.37
C PHE A 320 -6.49 21.31 4.33
N THR A 321 -6.89 21.01 3.10
CA THR A 321 -6.62 21.83 1.92
C THR A 321 -7.72 22.85 1.67
N GLN A 322 -8.92 22.56 2.16
CA GLN A 322 -10.12 23.37 1.98
C GLN A 322 -11.13 23.12 3.11
N PRO A 323 -11.96 24.11 3.44
CA PRO A 323 -13.12 23.91 4.31
C PRO A 323 -14.18 23.06 3.60
N GLY A 324 -15.11 22.50 4.37
CA GLY A 324 -16.18 21.64 3.86
C GLY A 324 -16.22 20.30 4.58
N THR A 325 -17.07 19.40 4.08
CA THR A 325 -17.21 18.05 4.63
C THR A 325 -16.03 17.19 4.21
N TRP A 326 -15.42 16.51 5.19
CA TRP A 326 -14.37 15.52 4.99
C TRP A 326 -14.83 14.17 5.54
N TYR A 327 -14.33 13.09 4.94
CA TYR A 327 -14.67 11.72 5.27
C TYR A 327 -13.43 11.00 5.81
N ASP A 328 -13.52 10.38 7.00
CA ASP A 328 -12.53 9.39 7.46
C ASP A 328 -12.86 8.06 6.79
N TYR A 329 -12.04 7.67 5.81
CA TYR A 329 -12.31 6.54 4.93
C TYR A 329 -12.46 5.22 5.69
N PHE A 330 -11.61 4.97 6.69
CA PHE A 330 -11.67 3.72 7.45
C PHE A 330 -12.66 3.79 8.62
N ALA A 331 -12.86 4.97 9.23
CA ALA A 331 -13.85 5.10 10.30
C ALA A 331 -15.29 5.22 9.78
N GLU A 332 -15.49 5.29 8.45
CA GLU A 332 -16.80 5.42 7.80
C GLU A 332 -17.63 6.56 8.41
N SER A 333 -16.96 7.68 8.67
CA SER A 333 -17.56 8.85 9.33
C SER A 333 -17.19 10.12 8.59
N SER A 334 -17.97 11.18 8.82
CA SER A 334 -17.73 12.49 8.22
C SER A 334 -17.76 13.59 9.27
N PHE A 335 -17.03 14.67 9.00
CA PHE A 335 -17.02 15.87 9.82
C PHE A 335 -16.82 17.11 8.94
N ASP A 336 -17.31 18.24 9.41
CA ASP A 336 -17.13 19.52 8.71
C ASP A 336 -15.88 20.24 9.22
N VAL A 337 -15.04 20.67 8.29
CA VAL A 337 -13.87 21.53 8.53
C VAL A 337 -14.24 22.96 8.19
N SER A 338 -14.21 23.85 9.18
CA SER A 338 -14.40 25.29 8.97
C SER A 338 -13.10 26.00 8.58
N GLU A 339 -13.18 27.23 8.07
CA GLU A 339 -12.02 28.01 7.63
C GLU A 339 -10.96 28.20 8.74
N ASP A 340 -11.39 28.35 9.99
CA ASP A 340 -10.52 28.49 11.16
C ASP A 340 -10.01 27.15 11.72
N GLN A 341 -10.55 26.02 11.23
CA GLN A 341 -10.19 24.66 11.64
C GLN A 341 -9.41 23.88 10.58
N LEU A 342 -8.89 24.56 9.56
CA LEU A 342 -8.03 23.94 8.54
C LEU A 342 -6.76 23.28 9.12
N GLN A 343 -6.41 23.59 10.37
CA GLN A 343 -5.33 22.95 11.10
C GLN A 343 -5.79 22.53 12.49
N PHE A 344 -5.56 21.27 12.83
CA PHE A 344 -5.73 20.78 14.20
C PHE A 344 -4.73 19.67 14.51
N THR A 345 -4.54 19.38 15.79
CA THR A 345 -3.66 18.31 16.25
C THR A 345 -4.49 17.08 16.60
N TYR A 346 -4.06 15.92 16.10
CA TYR A 346 -4.61 14.61 16.44
C TYR A 346 -3.53 13.80 17.15
N GLU A 347 -3.88 13.17 18.27
CA GLU A 347 -3.00 12.23 18.96
C GLU A 347 -3.18 10.85 18.32
N LEU A 348 -2.12 10.33 17.69
CA LEU A 348 -2.12 9.03 17.05
C LEU A 348 -1.51 8.00 17.99
N GLU A 349 -2.20 6.89 18.18
CA GLU A 349 -1.68 5.72 18.87
C GLU A 349 -0.59 5.01 18.06
N PRO A 350 0.30 4.20 18.69
CA PRO A 350 1.33 3.47 17.96
C PRO A 350 0.75 2.58 16.86
N GLY A 351 1.22 2.77 15.63
CA GLY A 351 0.72 2.03 14.46
C GLY A 351 -0.54 2.61 13.83
N GLU A 352 -1.20 3.60 14.45
CA GLU A 352 -2.42 4.22 13.92
C GLU A 352 -2.16 5.00 12.65
N PHE A 353 -3.12 4.93 11.72
CA PHE A 353 -3.19 5.80 10.57
C PHE A 353 -4.64 6.22 10.30
N LYS A 354 -4.76 7.36 9.62
CA LYS A 354 -6.02 7.92 9.16
C LYS A 354 -5.89 8.34 7.71
N ILE A 355 -6.96 8.17 6.94
CA ILE A 355 -7.08 8.67 5.58
C ILE A 355 -8.35 9.49 5.50
N PHE A 356 -8.19 10.78 5.22
CA PHE A 356 -9.30 11.69 5.03
C PHE A 356 -9.43 12.04 3.55
N THR A 357 -10.66 12.05 3.04
CA THR A 357 -10.96 12.46 1.66
C THR A 357 -12.01 13.57 1.64
N SER A 358 -11.94 14.47 0.66
CA SER A 358 -12.95 15.52 0.48
C SER A 358 -14.20 15.03 -0.25
N GLU A 359 -14.12 13.88 -0.92
CA GLU A 359 -15.23 13.19 -1.54
C GLU A 359 -15.44 11.84 -0.85
N PHE A 360 -16.70 11.39 -0.80
CA PHE A 360 -17.03 10.10 -0.23
C PHE A 360 -16.59 8.96 -1.18
N VAL A 361 -15.98 7.93 -0.60
CA VAL A 361 -15.63 6.68 -1.29
C VAL A 361 -16.08 5.53 -0.40
N ASP A 362 -16.89 4.64 -0.95
CA ASP A 362 -17.41 3.47 -0.23
C ASP A 362 -16.33 2.38 -0.12
N PRO A 363 -15.93 1.93 1.08
CA PRO A 363 -14.99 0.82 1.23
C PRO A 363 -15.54 -0.49 0.65
N ILE A 364 -14.67 -1.39 0.18
CA ILE A 364 -15.09 -2.75 -0.23
C ILE A 364 -15.38 -3.57 1.02
N PHE A 365 -14.46 -3.49 1.98
CA PHE A 365 -14.59 -4.08 3.28
C PHE A 365 -14.78 -2.95 4.26
N THR A 366 -15.70 -3.18 5.17
CA THR A 366 -15.88 -2.25 6.26
C THR A 366 -14.96 -2.62 7.38
N SER A 367 -14.24 -1.62 7.86
CA SER A 367 -13.11 -1.88 8.72
C SER A 367 -13.58 -2.56 10.01
N THR A 368 -13.12 -3.79 10.22
CA THR A 368 -12.86 -4.27 11.57
C THR A 368 -11.57 -3.60 12.01
N GLU A 369 -11.68 -2.35 12.45
CA GLU A 369 -10.66 -1.56 13.13
C GLU A 369 -9.38 -1.24 12.32
N GLY A 370 -9.16 0.06 12.08
CA GLY A 370 -7.81 0.59 11.86
C GLY A 370 -6.89 0.20 13.04
N PRO A 371 -5.56 0.14 12.84
CA PRO A 371 -4.64 -0.26 13.91
C PRO A 371 -4.59 0.81 15.00
N GLY A 372 -5.46 0.74 16.00
CA GLY A 372 -5.50 1.71 17.08
C GLY A 372 -6.27 1.17 18.29
N ILE A 373 -5.49 0.74 19.28
CA ILE A 373 -5.84 0.35 20.66
C ILE A 373 -6.51 -1.03 20.81
N PRO A 374 -6.06 -1.89 21.74
CA PRO A 374 -6.99 -2.77 22.44
C PRO A 374 -7.93 -1.86 23.24
N ALA A 375 -8.90 -1.23 22.57
CA ALA A 375 -10.08 -0.78 23.26
C ALA A 375 -10.59 -2.03 23.96
N GLU A 376 -10.84 -1.94 25.27
CA GLU A 376 -11.60 -2.99 25.95
C GLU A 376 -12.78 -3.30 25.04
N ILE A 377 -12.74 -4.47 24.38
CA ILE A 377 -13.84 -4.95 23.57
C ILE A 377 -15.03 -4.80 24.48
N PRO A 378 -16.02 -3.94 24.16
CA PRO A 378 -17.20 -3.85 24.98
C PRO A 378 -17.69 -5.28 25.10
N SER A 379 -17.80 -5.79 26.33
CA SER A 379 -18.12 -7.20 26.58
C SER A 379 -19.54 -7.60 26.11
N GLN A 380 -20.16 -6.78 25.26
CA GLN A 380 -21.54 -6.76 24.84
C GLN A 380 -21.64 -6.28 23.37
N ALA A 381 -22.78 -6.52 22.72
CA ALA A 381 -23.07 -6.01 21.38
C ALA A 381 -22.83 -4.48 21.26
N TYR A 382 -22.55 -3.94 20.08
CA TYR A 382 -22.30 -2.52 19.87
C TYR A 382 -23.05 -1.98 18.64
N LEU A 383 -23.72 -0.84 18.76
CA LEU A 383 -24.37 -0.13 17.66
C LEU A 383 -23.46 1.00 17.16
N TYR A 384 -22.91 0.84 15.96
CA TYR A 384 -22.10 1.89 15.32
C TYR A 384 -22.99 3.02 14.80
N PRO A 385 -22.40 4.21 14.60
CA PRO A 385 -23.12 5.28 13.95
C PRO A 385 -23.64 4.87 12.56
N SER A 386 -24.95 4.99 12.33
CA SER A 386 -25.54 4.82 10.98
C SER A 386 -24.93 5.83 10.01
N TYR A 387 -24.64 5.37 8.79
CA TYR A 387 -23.97 6.16 7.77
C TYR A 387 -24.63 5.95 6.39
N PRO A 388 -24.90 7.00 5.60
CA PRO A 388 -24.76 8.42 5.96
C PRO A 388 -25.73 8.85 7.08
N ASN A 389 -25.39 9.90 7.84
CA ASN A 389 -26.30 10.54 8.80
C ASN A 389 -25.83 11.99 9.06
N PRO A 390 -26.53 13.03 8.59
CA PRO A 390 -27.87 12.99 7.98
C PRO A 390 -27.94 12.24 6.64
N PHE A 391 -29.12 11.76 6.27
CA PHE A 391 -29.31 10.89 5.09
C PHE A 391 -30.53 11.27 4.25
N ASN A 392 -30.56 10.86 2.96
CA ASN A 392 -31.66 11.11 2.03
C ASN A 392 -31.81 9.99 0.96
N PRO A 393 -32.91 9.23 0.93
CA PRO A 393 -33.69 8.76 2.07
C PRO A 393 -33.12 7.46 2.67
N ALA A 394 -31.94 7.02 2.22
CA ALA A 394 -31.32 5.76 2.62
C ALA A 394 -30.08 5.98 3.50
N THR A 395 -29.91 5.12 4.51
CA THR A 395 -28.72 5.02 5.37
C THR A 395 -28.45 3.56 5.68
N THR A 396 -27.24 3.23 6.08
CA THR A 396 -26.86 1.88 6.47
C THR A 396 -26.66 1.82 7.98
N ILE A 397 -27.34 0.86 8.60
CA ILE A 397 -27.26 0.58 10.04
C ILE A 397 -26.20 -0.49 10.25
N HIS A 398 -25.21 -0.22 11.10
CA HIS A 398 -24.09 -1.10 11.37
C HIS A 398 -24.02 -1.47 12.86
N TYR A 399 -23.88 -2.75 13.19
CA TYR A 399 -23.73 -3.22 14.57
C TYR A 399 -22.94 -4.53 14.67
N SER A 400 -22.27 -4.73 15.81
CA SER A 400 -21.49 -5.93 16.14
C SER A 400 -22.12 -6.77 17.24
N LEU A 401 -21.96 -8.08 17.15
CA LEU A 401 -22.34 -9.05 18.16
C LEU A 401 -21.12 -9.87 18.63
N THR A 402 -20.84 -9.85 19.92
CA THR A 402 -19.71 -10.59 20.53
C THR A 402 -20.04 -12.06 20.86
N SER A 403 -21.31 -12.45 20.82
CA SER A 403 -21.78 -13.83 20.99
C SER A 403 -23.13 -14.04 20.28
N PRO A 404 -23.51 -15.28 19.94
CA PRO A 404 -24.80 -15.53 19.29
C PRO A 404 -25.99 -15.10 20.17
N MET A 405 -26.89 -14.28 19.63
CA MET A 405 -28.04 -13.74 20.38
C MET A 405 -29.20 -13.31 19.46
N ASN A 406 -30.37 -13.09 20.06
CA ASN A 406 -31.51 -12.48 19.38
C ASN A 406 -31.29 -10.98 19.20
N VAL A 407 -31.58 -10.46 18.01
CA VAL A 407 -31.40 -9.06 17.63
C VAL A 407 -32.64 -8.53 16.92
N SER A 408 -33.04 -7.30 17.26
CA SER A 408 -34.06 -6.54 16.53
C SER A 408 -33.59 -5.08 16.36
N VAL A 409 -33.99 -4.48 15.24
CA VAL A 409 -33.63 -3.11 14.88
C VAL A 409 -34.89 -2.34 14.51
N THR A 410 -35.14 -1.24 15.22
CA THR A 410 -36.34 -0.41 15.05
C THR A 410 -35.99 1.07 15.03
N ILE A 411 -36.82 1.86 14.34
CA ILE A 411 -36.75 3.32 14.35
C ILE A 411 -37.94 3.85 15.15
N HIS A 412 -37.67 4.79 16.03
CA HIS A 412 -38.65 5.49 16.84
C HIS A 412 -38.64 7.00 16.55
N ASP A 413 -39.78 7.66 16.74
CA ASP A 413 -39.82 9.12 16.80
C ASP A 413 -39.35 9.65 18.16
N LEU A 414 -39.26 10.97 18.31
CA LEU A 414 -38.85 11.62 19.57
C LEU A 414 -39.83 11.39 20.74
N LEU A 415 -41.04 10.89 20.48
CA LEU A 415 -42.00 10.49 21.52
C LEU A 415 -41.85 9.00 21.89
N GLY A 416 -40.89 8.29 21.28
CA GLY A 416 -40.62 6.87 21.51
C GLY A 416 -41.57 5.92 20.76
N ARG A 417 -42.44 6.43 19.87
CA ARG A 417 -43.32 5.59 19.06
C ARG A 417 -42.51 4.93 17.96
N GLU A 418 -42.63 3.61 17.82
CA GLU A 418 -42.03 2.89 16.70
C GLU A 418 -42.68 3.36 15.40
N VAL A 419 -41.86 3.81 14.45
CA VAL A 419 -42.30 4.32 13.14
C VAL A 419 -41.83 3.46 11.99
N LEU A 420 -40.81 2.62 12.19
CA LEU A 420 -40.31 1.68 11.20
C LEU A 420 -39.64 0.49 11.90
N MET A 421 -40.01 -0.72 11.49
CA MET A 421 -39.31 -1.94 11.86
C MET A 421 -38.31 -2.28 10.76
N VAL A 422 -37.02 -2.22 11.08
CA VAL A 422 -35.95 -2.46 10.12
C VAL A 422 -35.60 -3.94 10.08
N GLN A 423 -35.55 -4.58 11.24
CA GLN A 423 -35.32 -6.01 11.38
C GLN A 423 -36.15 -6.59 12.52
N GLU A 424 -36.94 -7.62 12.20
CA GLU A 424 -37.65 -8.43 13.19
C GLU A 424 -36.68 -9.16 14.13
N THR A 425 -37.17 -9.60 15.29
CA THR A 425 -36.31 -10.34 16.23
C THR A 425 -35.85 -11.65 15.59
N THR A 426 -34.54 -11.77 15.34
CA THR A 426 -33.95 -12.97 14.75
C THR A 426 -32.68 -13.38 15.49
N PHE A 427 -32.40 -14.68 15.52
CA PHE A 427 -31.19 -15.22 16.15
C PHE A 427 -30.02 -15.10 15.19
N GLN A 428 -28.98 -14.38 15.60
CA GLN A 428 -27.79 -14.08 14.80
C GLN A 428 -26.54 -14.63 15.48
N ALA A 429 -25.56 -15.08 14.70
CA ALA A 429 -24.26 -15.52 15.21
C ALA A 429 -23.40 -14.32 15.66
N SER A 430 -22.29 -14.55 16.35
CA SER A 430 -21.31 -13.46 16.58
C SER A 430 -20.76 -12.96 15.24
N GLY A 431 -20.55 -11.65 15.11
CA GLY A 431 -20.07 -11.00 13.89
C GLY A 431 -20.61 -9.59 13.71
N GLU A 432 -20.21 -8.95 12.61
CA GLU A 432 -20.69 -7.63 12.18
C GLU A 432 -21.88 -7.76 11.23
N TYR A 433 -22.83 -6.82 11.32
CA TYR A 433 -24.05 -6.81 10.53
C TYR A 433 -24.33 -5.43 9.95
N ARG A 434 -24.75 -5.42 8.68
CA ARG A 434 -25.29 -4.23 8.00
C ARG A 434 -26.69 -4.44 7.51
N ILE A 435 -27.49 -3.39 7.66
CA ILE A 435 -28.84 -3.34 7.12
C ILE A 435 -29.00 -2.01 6.40
N ASP A 436 -29.25 -2.07 5.10
CA ASP A 436 -29.67 -0.90 4.33
C ASP A 436 -31.09 -0.54 4.72
N MET A 437 -31.26 0.70 5.18
CA MET A 437 -32.55 1.22 5.60
C MET A 437 -33.02 2.27 4.60
N ASP A 438 -34.11 1.97 3.89
CA ASP A 438 -34.86 2.97 3.14
C ASP A 438 -35.93 3.62 4.05
N ALA A 439 -35.77 4.91 4.34
CA ALA A 439 -36.73 5.71 5.09
C ALA A 439 -37.60 6.60 4.19
N SER A 440 -37.77 6.25 2.91
CA SER A 440 -38.60 6.99 1.95
C SER A 440 -40.04 7.21 2.43
N SER A 441 -40.56 6.31 3.29
CA SER A 441 -41.89 6.40 3.91
C SER A 441 -41.99 7.38 5.09
N LEU A 442 -40.86 7.87 5.62
CA LEU A 442 -40.80 8.79 6.76
C LEU A 442 -40.68 10.26 6.30
N GLY A 443 -41.05 11.21 7.15
CA GLY A 443 -40.86 12.66 6.88
C GLY A 443 -39.45 13.12 7.26
N SER A 444 -38.98 14.26 6.74
CA SER A 444 -37.72 14.84 7.22
C SER A 444 -37.79 15.15 8.71
N GLY A 445 -36.75 14.82 9.46
CA GLY A 445 -36.76 14.96 10.91
C GLY A 445 -35.69 14.14 11.62
N VAL A 446 -35.70 14.24 12.95
CA VAL A 446 -34.82 13.47 13.83
C VAL A 446 -35.56 12.24 14.35
N TYR A 447 -34.91 11.09 14.25
CA TYR A 447 -35.40 9.81 14.71
C TYR A 447 -34.39 9.14 15.66
N LEU A 448 -34.85 8.10 16.37
CA LEU A 448 -34.04 7.27 17.25
C LEU A 448 -33.97 5.85 16.67
N LEU A 449 -32.80 5.47 16.18
CA LEU A 449 -32.46 4.10 15.84
C LEU A 449 -32.21 3.31 17.12
N ARG A 450 -32.84 2.15 17.27
CA ARG A 450 -32.73 1.30 18.43
C ARG A 450 -32.26 -0.10 18.02
N LEU A 451 -31.16 -0.54 18.60
CA LEU A 451 -30.68 -1.92 18.56
C LEU A 451 -31.05 -2.59 19.87
N GLN A 452 -31.87 -3.64 19.79
CA GLN A 452 -32.24 -4.43 20.96
C GLN A 452 -31.69 -5.85 20.82
N THR A 453 -30.88 -6.25 21.79
CA THR A 453 -30.23 -7.56 21.85
C THR A 453 -30.50 -8.26 23.17
N GLY A 454 -30.07 -9.52 23.30
CA GLY A 454 -30.10 -10.24 24.58
C GLY A 454 -29.26 -9.59 25.69
N ALA A 455 -28.28 -8.73 25.33
CA ALA A 455 -27.42 -8.04 26.28
C ALA A 455 -27.95 -6.68 26.75
N GLY A 456 -28.91 -6.09 26.02
CA GLY A 456 -29.47 -4.78 26.36
C GLY A 456 -30.02 -4.03 25.16
N VAL A 457 -30.18 -2.72 25.33
CA VAL A 457 -30.70 -1.81 24.31
C VAL A 457 -29.73 -0.67 24.11
N GLN A 458 -29.37 -0.41 22.85
CA GLN A 458 -28.61 0.77 22.45
C GLN A 458 -29.48 1.65 21.55
N THR A 459 -29.22 2.96 21.59
CA THR A 459 -30.03 3.94 20.85
C THR A 459 -29.11 5.01 20.27
N GLN A 460 -29.33 5.32 18.99
CA GLN A 460 -28.58 6.32 18.25
C GLN A 460 -29.55 7.31 17.58
N LYS A 461 -29.19 8.60 17.60
CA LYS A 461 -29.93 9.65 16.89
C LYS A 461 -29.60 9.61 15.39
N ILE A 462 -30.61 9.56 14.53
CA ILE A 462 -30.47 9.65 13.06
C ILE A 462 -31.30 10.82 12.50
N THR A 463 -30.83 11.43 11.41
CA THR A 463 -31.44 12.63 10.83
C THR A 463 -31.77 12.40 9.35
N LEU A 464 -33.06 12.36 9.01
CA LEU A 464 -33.53 12.25 7.63
C LEU A 464 -33.75 13.65 7.06
N ILE A 465 -33.14 13.93 5.90
CA ILE A 465 -33.32 15.17 5.14
C ILE A 465 -33.90 14.76 3.78
N LYS A 466 -34.98 15.42 3.32
CA LYS A 466 -35.57 15.17 1.99
C LYS A 466 -35.42 16.39 1.12
#